data_AF-A0ABD1JRI1-F1
#
_entry.id   AF-A0ABD1JRI1-F1
#
_cell.length_a   1.000
_cell.length_b   1.000
_cell.length_c   1.000
_cell.angle_alpha   90.00
_cell.angle_beta   90.00
_cell.angle_gamma   90.00
#
_symmetry.space_group_name_H-M   'P 1'
#
loop_
_entity.id
_entity.type
_entity.pdbx_description
1 polymer ?
#
loop_
_entity_poly.entity_id
_entity_poly.type
_entity_poly.pdbx_seq_one_letter_code
_entity_poly.pdbx_strand_id
1 'polypeptide(L)'
;MTICFSVWFWWTLLRGSWLTKETGPVMLDMGQPCGGDIEGVCGANLTCISLEQPDDEYASGKGVCMTHPHTDCVPCASVQCPLSRHKCSGGYVTEPCGCCSDCARRQGQLCGGPHWSRGYCDRDLTCSQFTGFLPATPPQTGVCKVLPGHQTDHMADPLCPWVSGCNVRLGTCDCYSVQTCHLAFSYQSLKDCLQAMKADEYYWSNEKEEESEKTEDEEEDDCTEWSCEVQEAQCVCGERTCDPQTQPLSEDACQDLLVRSKCSNVTCPEVPLPSCPEDSILTEPFTPPGNCCPLVSSLCTCIFENCKISLPTCSPQKIKQTVKANGFPGSCCDLYSCSDSEEEPHDS
;
A
#
# COMPACT_ATOMS: atom_id res chain seq x y z
N MET A 1 3.06 8.55 84.93
CA MET A 1 4.20 7.80 84.40
C MET A 1 3.86 7.48 82.95
N THR A 2 4.07 8.40 81.99
CA THR A 2 5.37 8.71 81.31
C THR A 2 5.92 7.42 80.69
N ILE A 3 6.04 7.21 79.38
CA ILE A 3 6.77 7.92 78.29
C ILE A 3 6.22 7.37 76.92
N CYS A 4 5.61 8.11 75.97
CA CYS A 4 6.18 8.87 74.81
C CYS A 4 7.24 8.11 73.97
N PHE A 5 7.07 7.74 72.69
CA PHE A 5 7.16 8.62 71.51
C PHE A 5 6.93 7.82 70.21
N SER A 6 6.09 8.39 69.32
CA SER A 6 6.19 8.46 67.85
C SER A 6 6.59 7.24 67.00
N VAL A 7 5.63 6.72 66.21
CA VAL A 7 5.74 6.65 64.74
C VAL A 7 4.35 6.85 64.13
N TRP A 8 4.00 8.11 63.88
CA TRP A 8 3.06 8.51 62.82
C TRP A 8 3.90 8.91 61.61
N PHE A 9 3.29 8.87 60.41
CA PHE A 9 3.80 9.25 59.08
C PHE A 9 4.40 8.11 58.23
N TRP A 10 3.59 7.53 57.35
CA TRP A 10 3.61 7.75 55.89
C TRP A 10 2.60 6.78 55.22
N TRP A 11 1.32 7.15 55.31
CA TRP A 11 0.26 6.64 54.41
C TRP A 11 -0.04 7.80 53.45
N THR A 12 0.61 7.80 52.29
CA THR A 12 0.22 8.45 51.03
C THR A 12 1.43 8.55 50.11
N LEU A 13 1.20 8.34 48.81
CA LEU A 13 2.13 8.45 47.68
C LEU A 13 2.96 7.20 47.40
N LEU A 14 2.40 6.33 46.56
CA LEU A 14 3.00 5.82 45.31
C LEU A 14 2.10 4.72 44.71
N ARG A 15 0.81 5.02 44.49
CA ARG A 15 0.12 4.47 43.31
C ARG A 15 0.53 5.37 42.15
N GLY A 16 1.75 5.14 41.65
CA GLY A 16 2.13 5.63 40.34
C GLY A 16 1.19 4.97 39.36
N SER A 17 0.25 5.75 38.84
CA SER A 17 -0.53 5.38 37.67
C SER A 17 0.45 4.88 36.62
N TRP A 18 0.39 3.59 36.31
CA TRP A 18 0.91 3.06 35.06
C TRP A 18 0.01 3.63 33.97
N LEU A 19 0.24 4.89 33.63
CA LEU A 19 -0.08 5.40 32.32
C LEU A 19 0.85 4.64 31.37
N THR A 20 0.28 3.69 30.67
CA THR A 20 0.83 3.15 29.43
C THR A 20 1.32 4.34 28.63
N LYS A 21 2.64 4.48 28.54
CA LYS A 21 3.26 5.47 27.68
C LYS A 21 2.88 5.06 26.27
N GLU A 22 1.91 5.75 25.68
CA GLU A 22 1.62 5.63 24.26
C GLU A 22 2.96 5.76 23.53
N THR A 23 3.46 4.64 23.02
CA THR A 23 4.60 4.61 22.11
C THR A 23 4.09 5.06 20.74
N GLY A 24 3.72 6.34 20.67
CA GLY A 24 3.50 7.01 19.41
C GLY A 24 4.85 7.32 18.73
N PRO A 25 4.83 7.60 17.42
CA PRO A 25 6.02 8.04 16.69
C PRO A 25 6.62 9.29 17.37
N VAL A 26 7.96 9.41 17.33
CA VAL A 26 8.63 10.67 17.71
C VAL A 26 8.20 11.73 16.70
N MET A 27 7.32 12.63 17.12
CA MET A 27 6.78 13.69 16.27
C MET A 27 7.77 14.85 16.21
N LEU A 28 8.25 15.16 15.02
CA LEU A 28 9.18 16.26 14.75
C LEU A 28 8.39 17.55 14.43
N ASP A 29 8.71 18.64 15.12
CA ASP A 29 8.13 19.96 14.94
C ASP A 29 8.62 20.64 13.65
N MET A 30 7.92 21.70 13.24
CA MET A 30 8.27 22.49 12.06
C MET A 30 9.69 23.06 12.18
N GLY A 31 10.49 22.92 11.13
CA GLY A 31 11.88 23.38 11.09
C GLY A 31 12.89 22.40 11.69
N GLN A 32 12.45 21.27 12.26
CA GLN A 32 13.37 20.24 12.73
C GLN A 32 13.95 19.43 11.56
N PRO A 33 15.22 19.01 11.63
CA PRO A 33 15.78 18.12 10.63
C PRO A 33 15.04 16.79 10.66
N CYS A 34 14.91 16.16 9.51
CA CYS A 34 14.22 14.89 9.34
C CYS A 34 14.90 14.08 8.24
N GLY A 35 14.66 12.78 8.24
CA GLY A 35 15.21 11.85 7.27
C GLY A 35 16.73 11.62 7.36
N GLY A 36 17.25 10.76 6.48
CA GLY A 36 18.57 10.15 6.63
C GLY A 36 18.64 9.33 7.93
N ASP A 37 19.59 9.66 8.80
CA ASP A 37 19.78 9.03 10.12
C ASP A 37 18.91 9.65 11.24
N ILE A 38 18.06 10.63 10.93
CA ILE A 38 17.24 11.32 11.94
C ILE A 38 15.98 10.51 12.23
N GLU A 39 15.83 10.09 13.49
CA GLU A 39 14.65 9.38 13.99
C GLU A 39 13.46 10.32 14.16
N GLY A 40 12.29 9.86 13.73
CA GLY A 40 11.02 10.54 13.92
C GLY A 40 10.30 10.80 12.60
N VAL A 41 9.00 11.07 12.72
CA VAL A 41 8.15 11.47 11.60
C VAL A 41 7.80 12.92 11.84
N CYS A 42 7.80 13.73 10.78
CA CYS A 42 7.27 15.07 10.89
C CYS A 42 5.86 15.03 11.47
N GLY A 43 5.62 15.88 12.47
CA GLY A 43 4.37 15.95 13.20
C GLY A 43 3.20 16.25 12.26
N ALA A 44 1.98 16.24 12.81
CA ALA A 44 0.79 16.50 12.02
C ALA A 44 0.97 17.76 11.16
N ASN A 45 0.74 17.63 9.84
CA ASN A 45 0.74 18.70 8.84
C ASN A 45 2.13 19.12 8.35
N LEU A 46 3.14 18.32 8.65
CA LEU A 46 4.51 18.54 8.22
C LEU A 46 4.98 17.32 7.41
N THR A 47 5.74 17.58 6.35
CA THR A 47 6.44 16.56 5.56
C THR A 47 7.91 16.84 5.62
N CYS A 48 8.72 15.78 5.62
CA CYS A 48 10.14 15.97 5.48
C CYS A 48 10.45 16.44 4.06
N ILE A 49 10.91 17.67 3.88
CA ILE A 49 11.28 18.20 2.57
C ILE A 49 12.79 18.12 2.43
N SER A 50 13.26 17.35 1.44
CA SER A 50 14.67 17.32 1.09
C SER A 50 15.13 18.71 0.63
N LEU A 51 16.27 19.16 1.15
CA LEU A 51 16.91 20.40 0.71
C LEU A 51 17.89 20.16 -0.46
N GLU A 52 18.09 18.90 -0.85
CA GLU A 52 18.98 18.48 -1.94
C GLU A 52 18.21 18.48 -3.28
N GLN A 53 18.89 18.77 -4.39
CA GLN A 53 18.24 18.86 -5.70
C GLN A 53 17.91 17.45 -6.24
N PRO A 54 16.83 17.30 -7.03
CA PRO A 54 16.36 16.00 -7.51
C PRO A 54 17.37 15.23 -8.40
N ASP A 55 18.45 15.88 -8.84
CA ASP A 55 19.45 15.32 -9.75
C ASP A 55 20.66 14.70 -9.01
N ASP A 56 20.69 14.77 -7.67
CA ASP A 56 21.77 14.20 -6.87
C ASP A 56 21.54 12.69 -6.65
N GLU A 57 22.29 11.86 -7.38
CA GLU A 57 22.31 10.38 -7.29
C GLU A 57 22.69 9.84 -5.89
N TYR A 58 23.03 10.74 -4.95
CA TYR A 58 23.37 10.47 -3.55
C TYR A 58 22.56 11.33 -2.57
N ALA A 59 21.29 11.59 -2.87
CA ALA A 59 20.42 12.28 -1.93
C ALA A 59 20.41 11.54 -0.58
N SER A 60 20.93 12.16 0.48
CA SER A 60 21.09 11.54 1.80
C SER A 60 19.74 11.30 2.51
N GLY A 61 18.63 11.64 1.86
CA GLY A 61 17.29 11.64 2.46
C GLY A 61 17.15 12.65 3.60
N LYS A 62 18.11 13.56 3.77
CA LYS A 62 18.13 14.57 4.82
C LYS A 62 17.30 15.77 4.39
N GLY A 63 16.34 16.14 5.22
CA GLY A 63 15.42 17.23 4.98
C GLY A 63 15.09 17.99 6.24
N VAL A 64 14.08 18.83 6.14
CA VAL A 64 13.52 19.59 7.27
C VAL A 64 12.00 19.43 7.27
N CYS A 65 11.41 19.26 8.44
CA CYS A 65 9.96 19.19 8.60
C CYS A 65 9.35 20.53 8.25
N MET A 66 8.69 20.59 7.10
CA MET A 66 8.05 21.78 6.59
C MET A 66 6.59 21.46 6.24
N THR A 67 5.76 22.48 6.14
CA THR A 67 4.41 22.33 5.58
C THR A 67 4.48 21.74 4.18
N HIS A 68 3.52 20.90 3.82
CA HIS A 68 3.51 20.10 2.58
C HIS A 68 4.06 20.84 1.34
N PRO A 69 4.86 20.17 0.50
CA PRO A 69 5.28 20.71 -0.80
C PRO A 69 4.09 20.92 -1.76
N HIS A 70 2.96 20.26 -1.52
CA HIS A 70 1.69 20.55 -2.18
C HIS A 70 0.89 21.57 -1.39
N THR A 71 0.71 22.76 -1.95
CA THR A 71 -0.09 23.87 -1.40
C THR A 71 -1.56 23.54 -1.10
N ASP A 72 -2.04 22.38 -1.55
CA ASP A 72 -3.46 21.97 -1.44
C ASP A 72 -3.72 20.94 -0.32
N CYS A 73 -2.69 20.41 0.34
CA CYS A 73 -2.86 19.45 1.43
C CYS A 73 -3.34 20.15 2.72
N VAL A 74 -4.28 19.54 3.42
CA VAL A 74 -4.78 20.00 4.73
C VAL A 74 -4.20 19.14 5.86
N PRO A 75 -4.18 19.66 7.10
CA PRO A 75 -3.82 18.90 8.27
C PRO A 75 -4.46 17.51 8.40
N CYS A 76 -3.68 16.44 8.62
CA CYS A 76 -4.23 15.08 8.76
C CYS A 76 -5.23 14.96 9.92
N ALA A 77 -5.01 15.70 11.01
CA ALA A 77 -5.95 15.73 12.14
C ALA A 77 -7.35 16.30 11.77
N SER A 78 -7.45 17.01 10.65
CA SER A 78 -8.70 17.51 10.08
C SER A 78 -9.29 16.63 8.97
N VAL A 79 -8.58 15.58 8.56
CA VAL A 79 -9.02 14.65 7.52
C VAL A 79 -9.78 13.49 8.16
N GLN A 80 -11.00 13.24 7.68
CA GLN A 80 -11.77 12.06 8.05
C GLN A 80 -11.44 10.95 7.06
N CYS A 81 -10.59 10.00 7.45
CA CYS A 81 -10.26 8.89 6.57
C CYS A 81 -11.44 7.92 6.42
N PRO A 82 -11.66 7.37 5.21
CA PRO A 82 -12.56 6.25 5.04
C PRO A 82 -12.08 5.08 5.91
N LEU A 83 -13.02 4.26 6.39
CA LEU A 83 -12.71 3.08 7.21
C LEU A 83 -11.75 2.16 6.45
N SER A 84 -10.61 1.88 7.07
CA SER A 84 -9.53 1.10 6.48
C SER A 84 -9.98 -0.33 6.27
N ARG A 85 -9.85 -0.85 5.05
CA ARG A 85 -10.06 -2.27 4.79
C ARG A 85 -9.01 -3.07 5.55
N HIS A 86 -9.42 -3.99 6.43
CA HIS A 86 -8.49 -4.76 7.27
C HIS A 86 -7.64 -5.77 6.48
N LYS A 87 -8.01 -6.08 5.22
CA LYS A 87 -7.27 -7.02 4.39
C LYS A 87 -7.21 -6.58 2.93
N CYS A 88 -6.18 -5.82 2.59
CA CYS A 88 -5.89 -5.45 1.22
C CYS A 88 -5.06 -6.54 0.52
N SER A 89 -5.64 -7.16 -0.53
CA SER A 89 -4.91 -8.16 -1.33
C SER A 89 -3.67 -7.60 -2.03
N GLY A 90 -3.68 -6.31 -2.37
CA GLY A 90 -2.51 -5.61 -2.92
C GLY A 90 -1.72 -4.81 -1.89
N GLY A 91 -1.86 -5.13 -0.60
CA GLY A 91 -1.25 -4.34 0.46
C GLY A 91 -1.79 -2.91 0.57
N TYR A 92 -1.10 -2.11 1.37
CA TYR A 92 -1.53 -0.78 1.76
C TYR A 92 -0.69 0.29 1.09
N VAL A 93 -1.38 1.33 0.64
CA VAL A 93 -0.81 2.58 0.14
C VAL A 93 -1.42 3.75 0.90
N THR A 94 -0.70 4.85 0.98
CA THR A 94 -1.15 6.10 1.55
C THR A 94 -1.30 7.11 0.41
N GLU A 95 -2.30 7.99 0.50
CA GLU A 95 -2.46 9.07 -0.48
C GLU A 95 -1.30 10.10 -0.42
N PRO A 96 -1.11 10.96 -1.44
CA PRO A 96 0.07 11.84 -1.56
C PRO A 96 0.27 12.83 -0.41
N CYS A 97 -0.79 13.22 0.31
CA CYS A 97 -0.71 14.04 1.52
C CYS A 97 -0.35 13.21 2.78
N GLY A 98 -0.28 11.88 2.70
CA GLY A 98 0.23 11.03 3.77
C GLY A 98 -0.74 10.75 4.92
N CYS A 99 -2.02 11.08 4.81
CA CYS A 99 -2.97 11.01 5.93
C CYS A 99 -3.75 9.70 5.98
N CYS A 100 -4.30 9.25 4.84
CA CYS A 100 -5.22 8.12 4.81
C CYS A 100 -4.61 6.93 4.06
N SER A 101 -4.74 5.74 4.66
CA SER A 101 -4.37 4.49 4.01
C SER A 101 -5.54 3.93 3.19
N ASP A 102 -5.25 3.43 1.98
CA ASP A 102 -6.16 2.72 1.09
C ASP A 102 -5.49 1.42 0.61
N CYS A 103 -6.29 0.52 0.05
CA CYS A 103 -5.76 -0.66 -0.63
C CYS A 103 -5.11 -0.28 -1.94
N ALA A 104 -3.92 -0.83 -2.19
CA ALA A 104 -3.26 -0.65 -3.47
C ALA A 104 -4.08 -1.30 -4.60
N ARG A 105 -4.04 -0.67 -5.77
CA ARG A 105 -4.76 -1.09 -6.97
C ARG A 105 -4.00 -2.22 -7.65
N ARG A 106 -4.70 -3.32 -7.89
CA ARG A 106 -4.15 -4.51 -8.53
C ARG A 106 -4.15 -4.38 -10.05
N GLN A 107 -3.52 -5.35 -10.71
CA GLN A 107 -3.43 -5.41 -12.16
C GLN A 107 -4.82 -5.30 -12.82
N GLY A 108 -4.96 -4.44 -13.82
CA GLY A 108 -6.23 -4.20 -14.52
C GLY A 108 -7.19 -3.25 -13.80
N GLN A 109 -6.87 -2.77 -12.59
CA GLN A 109 -7.64 -1.75 -11.89
C GLN A 109 -7.20 -0.33 -12.27
N LEU A 110 -8.12 0.62 -12.17
CA LEU A 110 -7.81 2.03 -12.43
C LEU A 110 -6.96 2.64 -11.33
N CYS A 111 -6.13 3.61 -11.72
CA CYS A 111 -5.22 4.33 -10.85
C CYS A 111 -5.03 5.78 -11.32
N GLY A 112 -4.35 6.58 -10.49
CA GLY A 112 -4.01 7.96 -10.81
C GLY A 112 -5.21 8.91 -10.74
N GLY A 113 -5.42 9.70 -11.79
CA GLY A 113 -6.43 10.75 -11.82
C GLY A 113 -5.97 12.05 -11.16
N PRO A 114 -6.85 13.06 -11.09
CA PRO A 114 -6.56 14.30 -10.36
C PRO A 114 -6.18 13.98 -8.91
N HIS A 115 -5.04 14.48 -8.45
CA HIS A 115 -4.49 14.27 -7.10
C HIS A 115 -4.44 12.79 -6.67
N TRP A 116 -4.24 11.86 -7.61
CA TRP A 116 -4.24 10.41 -7.33
C TRP A 116 -5.52 9.87 -6.69
N SER A 117 -6.65 10.55 -6.89
CA SER A 117 -7.96 10.18 -6.35
C SER A 117 -8.45 8.78 -6.73
N ARG A 118 -7.88 8.16 -7.77
CA ARG A 118 -8.21 6.78 -8.19
C ARG A 118 -7.27 5.73 -7.57
N GLY A 119 -6.31 6.15 -6.76
CA GLY A 119 -5.44 5.30 -5.98
C GLY A 119 -4.10 4.99 -6.68
N TYR A 120 -3.20 4.48 -5.86
CA TYR A 120 -1.88 4.00 -6.24
C TYR A 120 -1.91 2.51 -6.57
N CYS A 121 -1.09 2.10 -7.52
CA CYS A 121 -0.94 0.69 -7.85
C CYS A 121 -0.24 -0.07 -6.72
N ASP A 122 -0.42 -1.39 -6.68
CA ASP A 122 0.38 -2.30 -5.85
C ASP A 122 1.86 -2.28 -6.29
N ARG A 123 2.73 -2.84 -5.44
CA ARG A 123 4.14 -3.05 -5.74
C ARG A 123 4.29 -3.77 -7.08
N ASP A 124 5.36 -3.43 -7.79
CA ASP A 124 5.70 -3.96 -9.11
C ASP A 124 4.73 -3.60 -10.25
N LEU A 125 3.66 -2.86 -9.97
CA LEU A 125 2.73 -2.35 -10.98
C LEU A 125 2.96 -0.85 -11.18
N THR A 126 2.96 -0.42 -12.43
CA THR A 126 3.01 1.01 -12.77
C THR A 126 1.63 1.49 -13.18
N CYS A 127 1.21 2.64 -12.63
CA CYS A 127 0.03 3.31 -13.14
C CYS A 127 0.33 3.85 -14.52
N SER A 128 -0.32 3.31 -15.54
CA SER A 128 0.06 3.56 -16.93
C SER A 128 -1.14 3.83 -17.81
N GLN A 129 -0.92 4.49 -18.94
CA GLN A 129 -1.99 4.82 -19.87
C GLN A 129 -2.68 3.54 -20.37
N PHE A 130 -3.98 3.62 -20.67
CA PHE A 130 -4.74 2.49 -21.25
C PHE A 130 -4.09 1.93 -22.51
N THR A 131 -3.49 2.81 -23.31
CA THR A 131 -2.76 2.50 -24.53
C THR A 131 -1.35 3.06 -24.45
N GLY A 132 -0.41 2.43 -25.16
CA GLY A 132 0.99 2.82 -25.20
C GLY A 132 1.81 2.21 -24.05
N PHE A 133 3.03 2.71 -23.92
CA PHE A 133 4.07 2.19 -23.01
C PHE A 133 4.45 3.19 -21.92
N LEU A 134 3.67 4.27 -21.76
CA LEU A 134 4.01 5.36 -20.87
C LEU A 134 3.26 5.26 -19.54
N PRO A 135 3.92 5.61 -18.42
CA PRO A 135 3.25 5.87 -17.16
C PRO A 135 2.17 6.96 -17.32
N ALA A 136 1.11 6.85 -16.54
CA ALA A 136 0.10 7.89 -16.42
C ALA A 136 0.59 8.93 -15.41
N THR A 137 0.56 10.20 -15.79
CA THR A 137 0.90 11.31 -14.89
C THR A 137 -0.37 12.08 -14.50
N PRO A 138 -0.51 12.57 -13.26
CA PRO A 138 -1.65 13.40 -12.88
C PRO A 138 -1.83 14.58 -13.85
N PRO A 139 -3.06 14.92 -14.26
CA PRO A 139 -4.36 14.41 -13.78
C PRO A 139 -4.88 13.18 -14.53
N GLN A 140 -4.05 12.52 -15.35
CA GLN A 140 -4.45 11.38 -16.16
C GLN A 140 -4.81 10.20 -15.26
N THR A 141 -5.87 9.50 -15.64
CA THR A 141 -6.19 8.18 -15.11
C THR A 141 -5.61 7.10 -15.99
N GLY A 142 -4.96 6.15 -15.34
CA GLY A 142 -4.38 4.97 -15.97
C GLY A 142 -4.99 3.68 -15.44
N VAL A 143 -4.28 2.61 -15.74
CA VAL A 143 -4.51 1.25 -15.26
C VAL A 143 -3.21 0.68 -14.71
N CYS A 144 -3.30 -0.09 -13.63
CA CYS A 144 -2.15 -0.78 -13.09
C CYS A 144 -1.77 -1.96 -13.97
N LYS A 145 -0.55 -1.93 -14.52
CA LYS A 145 0.06 -3.03 -15.28
C LYS A 145 1.58 -2.96 -15.16
N VAL A 146 2.23 -4.08 -15.41
CA VAL A 146 3.69 -4.11 -15.54
C VAL A 146 4.08 -3.45 -16.86
N LEU A 147 4.93 -2.43 -16.80
CA LEU A 147 5.43 -1.73 -17.98
C LEU A 147 6.84 -2.21 -18.36
N PRO A 148 7.08 -2.63 -19.62
CA PRO A 148 8.41 -3.02 -20.08
C PRO A 148 9.40 -1.86 -20.03
N GLY A 149 10.62 -2.12 -19.56
CA GLY A 149 11.70 -1.14 -19.55
C GLY A 149 11.54 0.00 -18.53
N HIS A 150 10.44 0.01 -17.77
CA HIS A 150 10.24 0.94 -16.67
C HIS A 150 10.62 0.24 -15.36
N GLN A 151 11.92 0.27 -15.04
CA GLN A 151 12.38 -0.03 -13.68
C GLN A 151 12.07 1.21 -12.83
N THR A 152 10.86 1.29 -12.27
CA THR A 152 10.65 2.17 -11.13
C THR A 152 11.60 1.73 -10.04
N ASP A 153 12.34 2.65 -9.43
CA ASP A 153 12.75 2.43 -8.05
C ASP A 153 11.44 2.24 -7.27
N HIS A 154 11.07 0.98 -6.98
CA HIS A 154 9.68 0.54 -6.72
C HIS A 154 9.02 1.22 -5.51
N MET A 155 9.79 2.00 -4.76
CA MET A 155 9.33 2.74 -3.61
C MET A 155 9.40 4.26 -3.84
N ALA A 156 10.32 4.79 -4.65
CA ALA A 156 10.49 6.24 -4.77
C ALA A 156 9.46 6.90 -5.71
N ASP A 157 8.54 7.69 -5.15
CA ASP A 157 7.62 8.54 -5.92
C ASP A 157 7.69 9.99 -5.43
N PRO A 158 8.08 10.95 -6.28
CA PRO A 158 8.27 12.35 -5.89
C PRO A 158 6.98 13.06 -5.43
N LEU A 159 5.81 12.51 -5.74
CA LEU A 159 4.52 13.06 -5.32
C LEU A 159 4.13 12.60 -3.91
N CYS A 160 4.76 11.54 -3.41
CA CYS A 160 4.48 10.98 -2.10
C CYS A 160 5.25 11.68 -0.98
N PRO A 161 4.81 11.54 0.28
CA PRO A 161 5.55 12.08 1.40
C PRO A 161 6.84 11.28 1.65
N TRP A 162 7.80 11.94 2.27
CA TRP A 162 8.94 11.25 2.87
C TRP A 162 8.47 10.51 4.12
N VAL A 163 8.73 9.21 4.14
CA VAL A 163 8.50 8.35 5.29
C VAL A 163 9.83 7.84 5.81
N SER A 164 9.94 7.76 7.14
CA SER A 164 11.13 7.30 7.85
C SER A 164 10.75 6.10 8.71
N GLY A 165 11.66 5.14 8.81
CA GLY A 165 11.45 3.96 9.64
C GLY A 165 12.61 2.99 9.52
N CYS A 166 12.43 1.78 10.04
CA CYS A 166 13.46 0.77 10.13
C CYS A 166 12.97 -0.60 9.64
N ASN A 167 13.90 -1.36 9.07
CA ASN A 167 13.72 -2.75 8.67
C ASN A 167 14.88 -3.59 9.21
N VAL A 168 14.67 -4.89 9.45
CA VAL A 168 15.78 -5.80 9.78
C VAL A 168 16.45 -6.24 8.49
N ARG A 169 17.73 -5.94 8.33
CA ARG A 169 18.56 -6.37 7.20
C ARG A 169 19.81 -7.06 7.75
N LEU A 170 20.07 -8.30 7.30
CA LEU A 170 21.23 -9.09 7.71
C LEU A 170 21.38 -9.20 9.26
N GLY A 171 20.27 -9.33 9.97
CA GLY A 171 20.25 -9.44 11.44
C GLY A 171 20.57 -8.15 12.19
N THR A 172 20.56 -7.00 11.51
CA THR A 172 20.72 -5.68 12.13
C THR A 172 19.54 -4.78 11.75
N CYS A 173 19.13 -3.89 12.65
CA CYS A 173 18.15 -2.87 12.34
C CYS A 173 18.79 -1.77 11.49
N ASP A 174 18.26 -1.58 10.29
CA ASP A 174 18.66 -0.56 9.33
C ASP A 174 17.53 0.46 9.15
N CYS A 175 17.84 1.72 9.42
CA CYS A 175 16.88 2.82 9.45
C CYS A 175 17.25 3.86 8.41
N TYR A 176 16.28 4.24 7.59
CA TYR A 176 16.48 5.20 6.51
C TYR A 176 15.15 5.88 6.18
N SER A 177 15.18 6.79 5.22
CA SER A 177 13.99 7.48 4.73
C SER A 177 13.85 7.31 3.23
N VAL A 178 12.62 7.20 2.78
CA VAL A 178 12.29 7.05 1.37
C VAL A 178 11.01 7.81 1.07
N GLN A 179 10.96 8.42 -0.11
CA GLN A 179 9.77 9.13 -0.55
C GLN A 179 8.79 8.14 -1.18
N THR A 180 7.75 7.72 -0.46
CA THR A 180 6.86 6.67 -0.96
C THR A 180 5.46 6.75 -0.37
N CYS A 181 4.49 6.30 -1.17
CA CYS A 181 3.13 6.05 -0.75
C CYS A 181 2.93 4.60 -0.27
N HIS A 182 3.90 3.71 -0.50
CA HIS A 182 3.79 2.31 -0.06
C HIS A 182 4.27 2.15 1.39
N LEU A 183 3.75 1.14 2.08
CA LEU A 183 4.31 0.74 3.36
C LEU A 183 5.76 0.28 3.18
N ALA A 184 6.73 1.08 3.63
CA ALA A 184 8.17 0.85 3.42
C ALA A 184 8.90 0.18 4.59
N PHE A 185 8.36 0.33 5.81
CA PHE A 185 9.04 -0.04 7.04
C PHE A 185 8.18 -0.94 7.90
N SER A 186 8.79 -2.00 8.44
CA SER A 186 8.15 -2.86 9.44
C SER A 186 8.12 -2.23 10.82
N TYR A 187 9.05 -1.31 11.10
CA TYR A 187 9.20 -0.67 12.41
C TYR A 187 9.28 0.83 12.27
N GLN A 188 8.63 1.54 13.19
CA GLN A 188 8.58 3.01 13.20
C GLN A 188 9.87 3.63 13.75
N SER A 189 10.61 2.91 14.60
CA SER A 189 11.84 3.41 15.20
C SER A 189 12.89 2.31 15.35
N LEU A 190 14.15 2.73 15.51
CA LEU A 190 15.27 1.83 15.79
C LEU A 190 15.01 1.05 17.07
N LYS A 191 14.47 1.72 18.10
CA LYS A 191 14.13 1.09 19.37
C LYS A 191 13.13 -0.04 19.20
N ASP A 192 12.04 0.20 18.45
CA ASP A 192 11.01 -0.82 18.22
C ASP A 192 11.57 -2.01 17.44
N CYS A 193 12.39 -1.74 16.43
CA CYS A 193 13.09 -2.78 15.68
C CYS A 193 14.01 -3.62 16.58
N LEU A 194 14.85 -2.98 17.40
CA LEU A 194 15.77 -3.67 18.31
C LEU A 194 15.02 -4.47 19.38
N GLN A 195 13.87 -3.98 19.83
CA GLN A 195 13.01 -4.69 20.78
C GLN A 195 12.40 -5.94 20.15
N ALA A 196 11.92 -5.85 18.91
CA ALA A 196 11.41 -7.00 18.17
C ALA A 196 12.48 -8.08 17.98
N MET A 197 13.71 -7.70 17.61
CA MET A 197 14.81 -8.66 17.46
C MET A 197 15.18 -9.36 18.78
N LYS A 198 15.09 -8.68 19.92
CA LYS A 198 15.35 -9.28 21.25
C LYS A 198 14.22 -10.23 21.70
N ALA A 199 12.98 -9.93 21.32
CA ALA A 199 11.85 -10.81 21.60
C ALA A 199 12.01 -12.14 20.86
N ASP A 200 12.46 -12.11 19.60
CA ASP A 200 12.78 -13.32 18.84
C ASP A 200 13.91 -14.12 19.51
N GLU A 201 14.99 -13.47 19.96
CA GLU A 201 16.11 -14.13 20.68
C GLU A 201 15.67 -14.80 22.01
N TYR A 202 14.71 -14.20 22.72
CA TYR A 202 14.12 -14.77 23.94
C TYR A 202 13.20 -15.97 23.65
N TYR A 203 12.47 -15.96 22.53
CA TYR A 203 11.56 -17.04 22.15
C TYR A 203 12.31 -18.35 21.82
N TRP A 204 13.44 -18.28 21.11
CA TRP A 204 14.29 -19.44 20.79
C TRP A 204 15.10 -19.98 21.97
N SER A 205 15.21 -19.24 23.08
CA SER A 205 15.93 -19.69 24.28
C SER A 205 15.04 -20.46 25.26
N ASN A 206 13.72 -20.28 25.22
CA ASN A 206 12.77 -20.95 26.10
C ASN A 206 12.19 -22.27 25.55
N GLU A 207 12.29 -22.55 24.23
CA GLU A 207 11.87 -23.85 23.66
C GLU A 207 12.68 -25.06 24.17
N LYS A 208 13.73 -24.84 24.96
CA LYS A 208 14.51 -25.92 25.60
C LYS A 208 14.11 -26.25 27.03
N GLU A 209 13.17 -25.52 27.65
CA GLU A 209 12.86 -25.72 29.08
C GLU A 209 11.39 -26.03 29.42
N GLU A 210 10.45 -26.00 28.47
CA GLU A 210 9.03 -26.29 28.76
C GLU A 210 8.50 -27.50 27.98
N GLU A 211 9.03 -28.68 28.32
CA GLU A 211 8.30 -29.94 28.18
C GLU A 211 7.96 -30.46 29.59
N SER A 212 7.15 -29.72 30.36
CA SER A 212 6.48 -30.29 31.53
C SER A 212 5.31 -29.42 31.98
N GLU A 213 4.21 -30.12 32.32
CA GLU A 213 2.97 -29.61 32.94
C GLU A 213 1.91 -29.10 31.96
N LYS A 214 1.31 -30.05 31.23
CA LYS A 214 -0.11 -29.95 30.89
C LYS A 214 -0.93 -30.16 32.16
N THR A 215 -1.49 -29.09 32.70
CA THR A 215 -2.69 -29.16 33.54
C THR A 215 -3.90 -29.04 32.62
N GLU A 216 -4.71 -30.10 32.60
CA GLU A 216 -6.03 -30.13 31.98
C GLU A 216 -6.98 -29.32 32.87
N ASP A 217 -7.08 -28.02 32.61
CA ASP A 217 -8.24 -27.24 32.99
C ASP A 217 -9.06 -27.03 31.71
N GLU A 218 -10.16 -27.78 31.59
CA GLU A 218 -11.22 -27.52 30.62
C GLU A 218 -11.90 -26.20 31.00
N GLU A 219 -11.27 -25.07 30.67
CA GLU A 219 -12.00 -23.81 30.54
C GLU A 219 -12.81 -23.90 29.24
N GLU A 220 -14.14 -23.84 29.38
CA GLU A 220 -15.03 -23.64 28.25
C GLU A 220 -14.68 -22.27 27.64
N ASP A 221 -13.78 -22.28 26.66
CA ASP A 221 -13.37 -21.10 25.90
C ASP A 221 -14.63 -20.47 25.29
N ASP A 222 -15.14 -19.41 25.93
CA ASP A 222 -16.21 -18.58 25.38
C ASP A 222 -15.62 -17.87 24.15
N CYS A 223 -15.76 -18.50 23.00
CA CYS A 223 -15.20 -18.00 21.75
C CYS A 223 -15.85 -16.65 21.43
N THR A 224 -15.06 -15.59 21.50
CA THR A 224 -15.44 -14.24 21.05
C THR A 224 -14.76 -13.94 19.73
N GLU A 225 -15.54 -13.50 18.74
CA GLU A 225 -15.05 -13.11 17.41
C GLU A 225 -15.57 -11.71 17.01
N TRP A 226 -14.77 -10.99 16.21
CA TRP A 226 -15.19 -9.71 15.65
C TRP A 226 -16.08 -9.91 14.43
N SER A 227 -17.24 -9.25 14.40
CA SER A 227 -18.12 -9.27 13.22
C SER A 227 -18.89 -7.96 13.07
N CYS A 228 -19.41 -7.75 11.87
CA CYS A 228 -20.22 -6.59 11.54
C CYS A 228 -21.65 -6.97 11.15
N GLU A 229 -22.59 -6.06 11.33
CA GLU A 229 -23.97 -6.19 10.85
C GLU A 229 -24.44 -4.89 10.21
N VAL A 230 -25.21 -5.00 9.12
CA VAL A 230 -25.86 -3.85 8.50
C VAL A 230 -27.08 -3.48 9.35
N GLN A 231 -27.02 -2.34 10.04
CA GLN A 231 -28.14 -1.80 10.79
C GLN A 231 -28.64 -0.53 10.12
N GLU A 232 -29.89 -0.58 9.62
CA GLU A 232 -30.56 0.49 8.87
C GLU A 232 -29.76 1.00 7.66
N ALA A 233 -28.83 1.95 7.89
CA ALA A 233 -28.04 2.62 6.87
C ALA A 233 -26.53 2.69 7.19
N GLN A 234 -26.06 1.92 8.18
CA GLN A 234 -24.67 1.86 8.60
C GLN A 234 -24.22 0.44 8.90
N CYS A 235 -22.91 0.22 8.84
CA CYS A 235 -22.28 -0.99 9.34
C CYS A 235 -21.86 -0.79 10.79
N VAL A 236 -22.34 -1.67 11.67
CA VAL A 236 -21.98 -1.67 13.09
C VAL A 236 -21.15 -2.92 13.35
N CYS A 237 -19.92 -2.73 13.83
CA CYS A 237 -18.98 -3.81 14.09
C CYS A 237 -18.67 -3.91 15.59
N GLY A 238 -18.48 -5.13 16.08
CA GLY A 238 -18.13 -5.38 17.47
C GLY A 238 -17.77 -6.85 17.73
N GLU A 239 -17.35 -7.12 18.96
CA GLU A 239 -17.17 -8.48 19.47
C GLU A 239 -18.52 -9.15 19.67
N ARG A 240 -18.64 -10.39 19.19
CA ARG A 240 -19.79 -11.27 19.38
C ARG A 240 -19.32 -12.66 19.81
N THR A 241 -20.22 -13.44 20.40
CA THR A 241 -19.98 -14.87 20.62
C THR A 241 -19.96 -15.62 19.29
N CYS A 242 -19.01 -16.54 19.13
CA CYS A 242 -18.85 -17.35 17.94
C CYS A 242 -20.08 -18.25 17.77
N ASP A 243 -20.65 -18.23 16.57
CA ASP A 243 -21.73 -19.13 16.19
C ASP A 243 -21.25 -20.03 15.04
N PRO A 244 -21.12 -21.35 15.25
CA PRO A 244 -20.63 -22.26 14.21
C PRO A 244 -21.56 -22.33 12.97
N GLN A 245 -22.78 -21.80 13.04
CA GLN A 245 -23.70 -21.72 11.90
C GLN A 245 -23.50 -20.45 11.05
N THR A 246 -22.83 -19.42 11.57
CA THR A 246 -22.70 -18.13 10.86
C THR A 246 -21.25 -17.68 10.78
N GLN A 247 -20.74 -17.50 9.55
CA GLN A 247 -19.42 -16.92 9.37
C GLN A 247 -19.44 -15.43 9.78
N PRO A 248 -18.40 -14.95 10.50
CA PRO A 248 -18.28 -13.55 10.87
C PRO A 248 -18.21 -12.70 9.60
N LEU A 249 -19.07 -11.69 9.55
CA LEU A 249 -19.08 -10.73 8.46
C LEU A 249 -17.97 -9.70 8.69
N SER A 250 -17.06 -9.57 7.73
CA SER A 250 -16.03 -8.52 7.79
C SER A 250 -16.66 -7.13 7.59
N GLU A 251 -15.96 -6.10 8.06
CA GLU A 251 -16.37 -4.71 7.88
C GLU A 251 -16.55 -4.35 6.40
N ASP A 252 -15.62 -4.81 5.55
CA ASP A 252 -15.69 -4.65 4.10
C ASP A 252 -16.93 -5.32 3.51
N ALA A 253 -17.20 -6.57 3.90
CA ALA A 253 -18.35 -7.30 3.40
C ALA A 253 -19.67 -6.67 3.87
N CYS A 254 -19.69 -6.10 5.08
CA CYS A 254 -20.80 -5.32 5.56
C CYS A 254 -21.01 -4.07 4.70
N GLN A 255 -19.95 -3.31 4.43
CA GLN A 255 -20.05 -2.08 3.65
C GLN A 255 -20.51 -2.35 2.21
N ASP A 256 -20.04 -3.44 1.60
CA ASP A 256 -20.50 -3.91 0.29
C ASP A 256 -22.00 -4.27 0.31
N LEU A 257 -22.49 -4.91 1.38
CA LEU A 257 -23.92 -5.18 1.57
C LEU A 257 -24.72 -3.90 1.73
N LEU A 258 -24.20 -2.92 2.48
CA LEU A 258 -24.84 -1.62 2.67
C LEU A 258 -24.95 -0.87 1.33
N VAL A 259 -23.87 -0.82 0.54
CA VAL A 259 -23.89 -0.21 -0.80
C VAL A 259 -24.88 -0.96 -1.71
N ARG A 260 -24.84 -2.30 -1.72
CA ARG A 260 -25.79 -3.12 -2.48
C ARG A 260 -27.24 -2.82 -2.12
N SER A 261 -27.55 -2.62 -0.83
CA SER A 261 -28.90 -2.27 -0.39
C SER A 261 -29.32 -0.88 -0.90
N LYS A 262 -28.42 0.12 -0.84
CA LYS A 262 -28.67 1.49 -1.34
C LYS A 262 -28.84 1.53 -2.86
N CYS A 263 -28.15 0.64 -3.57
CA CYS A 263 -28.16 0.58 -5.03
C CYS A 263 -29.21 -0.38 -5.62
N SER A 264 -29.99 -1.07 -4.77
CA SER A 264 -30.94 -2.12 -5.19
C SER A 264 -32.00 -1.66 -6.20
N ASN A 265 -32.40 -0.38 -6.16
CA ASN A 265 -33.39 0.21 -7.08
C ASN A 265 -32.76 1.06 -8.19
N VAL A 266 -31.43 0.97 -8.40
CA VAL A 266 -30.73 1.72 -9.44
C VAL A 266 -30.47 0.82 -10.64
N THR A 267 -30.96 1.24 -11.81
CA THR A 267 -30.63 0.60 -13.10
C THR A 267 -29.53 1.40 -13.78
N CYS A 268 -28.38 0.77 -14.01
CA CYS A 268 -27.26 1.41 -14.69
C CYS A 268 -27.40 1.34 -16.22
N PRO A 269 -26.82 2.30 -16.96
CA PRO A 269 -26.77 2.23 -18.42
C PRO A 269 -26.12 0.93 -18.89
N GLU A 270 -26.72 0.25 -19.85
CA GLU A 270 -26.10 -0.90 -20.51
C GLU A 270 -24.93 -0.41 -21.36
N VAL A 271 -23.71 -0.70 -20.93
CA VAL A 271 -22.51 -0.45 -21.70
C VAL A 271 -22.06 -1.79 -22.29
N PRO A 272 -21.92 -1.91 -23.63
CA PRO A 272 -21.44 -3.13 -24.26
C PRO A 272 -20.06 -3.52 -23.71
N LEU A 273 -19.94 -4.74 -23.20
CA LEU A 273 -18.66 -5.31 -22.77
C LEU A 273 -17.82 -5.65 -24.00
N PRO A 274 -16.64 -5.03 -24.18
CA PRO A 274 -15.79 -5.33 -25.32
C PRO A 274 -15.12 -6.70 -25.17
N SER A 275 -14.96 -7.42 -26.29
CA SER A 275 -14.12 -8.61 -26.35
C SER A 275 -12.68 -8.18 -26.63
N CYS A 276 -11.76 -8.46 -25.70
CA CYS A 276 -10.36 -8.07 -25.85
C CYS A 276 -9.56 -9.06 -26.72
N PRO A 277 -8.55 -8.57 -27.47
CA PRO A 277 -7.58 -9.43 -28.13
C PRO A 277 -6.77 -10.27 -27.13
N GLU A 278 -6.12 -11.35 -27.59
CA GLU A 278 -5.38 -12.30 -26.73
C GLU A 278 -4.22 -11.67 -25.93
N ASP A 279 -3.62 -10.61 -26.44
CA ASP A 279 -2.52 -9.88 -25.79
C ASP A 279 -2.99 -8.80 -24.80
N SER A 280 -4.30 -8.77 -24.51
CA SER A 280 -4.97 -7.70 -23.79
C SER A 280 -5.91 -8.25 -22.71
N ILE A 281 -6.04 -7.52 -21.59
CA ILE A 281 -7.05 -7.77 -20.55
C ILE A 281 -8.15 -6.71 -20.61
N LEU A 282 -9.33 -7.12 -20.16
CA LEU A 282 -10.43 -6.22 -19.85
C LEU A 282 -10.20 -5.60 -18.46
N THR A 283 -10.23 -4.28 -18.35
CA THR A 283 -10.10 -3.58 -17.06
C THR A 283 -11.33 -3.77 -16.19
N GLU A 284 -11.14 -3.71 -14.87
CA GLU A 284 -12.26 -3.63 -13.94
C GLU A 284 -13.01 -2.30 -14.13
N PRO A 285 -14.36 -2.30 -14.13
CA PRO A 285 -15.12 -1.07 -14.16
C PRO A 285 -14.94 -0.33 -12.82
N PHE A 286 -14.91 0.99 -12.86
CA PHE A 286 -14.72 1.81 -11.67
C PHE A 286 -15.99 2.55 -11.29
N THR A 287 -16.46 2.26 -10.08
CA THR A 287 -17.55 2.96 -9.40
C THR A 287 -16.95 3.72 -8.23
N PRO A 288 -16.99 5.07 -8.22
CA PRO A 288 -16.51 5.84 -7.08
C PRO A 288 -17.31 5.51 -5.81
N PRO A 289 -16.73 5.69 -4.63
CA PRO A 289 -17.44 5.51 -3.36
C PRO A 289 -18.79 6.24 -3.34
N GLY A 290 -19.82 5.57 -2.84
CA GLY A 290 -21.18 6.12 -2.74
C GLY A 290 -21.98 6.19 -4.05
N ASN A 291 -21.40 5.81 -5.19
CA ASN A 291 -22.12 5.70 -6.46
C ASN A 291 -22.56 4.25 -6.70
N CYS A 292 -23.62 4.08 -7.50
CA CYS A 292 -24.16 2.77 -7.83
C CYS A 292 -23.74 2.27 -9.22
N CYS A 293 -23.39 3.19 -10.12
CA CYS A 293 -23.05 2.87 -11.49
C CYS A 293 -21.60 3.23 -11.81
N PRO A 294 -20.92 2.41 -12.62
CA PRO A 294 -19.54 2.67 -12.99
C PRO A 294 -19.46 3.95 -13.82
N LEU A 295 -18.60 4.89 -13.40
CA LEU A 295 -18.29 6.09 -14.19
C LEU A 295 -17.28 5.79 -15.29
N VAL A 296 -16.41 4.81 -15.07
CA VAL A 296 -15.49 4.30 -16.08
C VAL A 296 -15.84 2.84 -16.33
N SER A 297 -16.28 2.56 -17.55
CA SER A 297 -16.58 1.20 -18.00
C SER A 297 -15.30 0.41 -18.27
N SER A 298 -15.44 -0.90 -18.34
CA SER A 298 -14.35 -1.80 -18.73
C SER A 298 -13.83 -1.51 -20.13
N LEU A 299 -12.51 -1.40 -20.27
CA LEU A 299 -11.80 -1.15 -21.52
C LEU A 299 -10.71 -2.19 -21.71
N CYS A 300 -10.27 -2.44 -22.95
CA CYS A 300 -9.12 -3.32 -23.17
C CYS A 300 -7.81 -2.55 -22.95
N THR A 301 -6.85 -3.19 -22.28
CA THR A 301 -5.48 -2.71 -22.12
C THR A 301 -4.50 -3.85 -22.34
N CYS A 302 -3.29 -3.53 -22.77
CA CYS A 302 -2.21 -4.50 -22.98
C CYS A 302 -1.80 -5.24 -21.71
N ILE A 303 -1.44 -6.52 -21.89
CA ILE A 303 -0.75 -7.36 -20.91
C ILE A 303 0.67 -7.60 -21.38
N PHE A 304 1.59 -6.72 -20.99
CA PHE A 304 2.96 -6.81 -21.50
C PHE A 304 3.74 -8.01 -20.95
N GLU A 305 3.36 -8.54 -19.79
CA GLU A 305 3.98 -9.75 -19.21
C GLU A 305 3.77 -11.00 -20.07
N ASN A 306 2.69 -11.03 -20.85
CA ASN A 306 2.40 -12.12 -21.77
C ASN A 306 3.15 -12.01 -23.10
N CYS A 307 3.88 -10.91 -23.32
CA CYS A 307 4.72 -10.76 -24.49
C CYS A 307 5.88 -11.75 -24.43
N LYS A 308 5.68 -12.91 -25.08
CA LYS A 308 6.71 -13.90 -25.27
C LYS A 308 7.80 -13.30 -26.14
N ILE A 309 8.95 -12.99 -25.54
CA ILE A 309 10.20 -12.73 -26.28
C ILE A 309 10.74 -14.07 -26.80
N SER A 310 9.91 -14.85 -27.49
CA SER A 310 10.33 -16.09 -28.14
C SER A 310 10.83 -15.73 -29.52
N LEU A 311 12.12 -15.41 -29.61
CA LEU A 311 12.80 -15.26 -30.89
C LEU A 311 12.76 -16.61 -31.62
N PRO A 312 12.21 -16.69 -32.84
CA PRO A 312 12.18 -17.95 -33.57
C PRO A 312 13.60 -18.43 -33.83
N THR A 313 13.83 -19.75 -33.73
CA THR A 313 15.12 -20.34 -34.09
C THR A 313 15.20 -20.40 -35.61
N CYS A 314 15.93 -19.45 -36.21
CA CYS A 314 16.13 -19.37 -37.64
C CYS A 314 17.52 -19.91 -37.98
N SER A 315 17.59 -21.00 -38.76
CA SER A 315 18.85 -21.52 -39.29
C SER A 315 18.54 -22.22 -40.62
N PRO A 316 18.99 -21.69 -41.79
CA PRO A 316 20.00 -20.64 -42.02
C PRO A 316 19.47 -19.19 -42.02
N GLN A 317 18.17 -18.99 -41.85
CA GLN A 317 17.50 -17.68 -41.95
C GLN A 317 17.90 -16.71 -40.83
N LYS A 318 17.72 -15.41 -41.07
CA LYS A 318 17.87 -14.38 -40.02
C LYS A 318 16.53 -14.05 -39.39
N ILE A 319 16.54 -13.70 -38.12
CA ILE A 319 15.37 -13.16 -37.43
C ILE A 319 15.12 -11.73 -37.94
N LYS A 320 13.91 -11.45 -38.40
CA LYS A 320 13.42 -10.14 -38.81
C LYS A 320 12.21 -9.79 -37.95
N GLN A 321 12.18 -8.57 -37.42
CA GLN A 321 10.99 -8.05 -36.76
C GLN A 321 9.91 -7.80 -37.82
N THR A 322 8.77 -8.47 -37.67
CA THR A 322 7.65 -8.40 -38.60
C THR A 322 6.66 -7.33 -38.18
N VAL A 323 6.42 -7.20 -36.87
CA VAL A 323 5.51 -6.21 -36.29
C VAL A 323 6.20 -5.58 -35.09
N LYS A 324 6.20 -4.24 -35.07
CA LYS A 324 6.61 -3.46 -33.92
C LYS A 324 5.39 -3.17 -33.06
N ALA A 325 5.51 -3.44 -31.77
CA ALA A 325 4.48 -3.15 -30.79
C ALA A 325 4.19 -1.65 -30.77
N ASN A 326 2.90 -1.29 -30.75
CA ASN A 326 2.43 0.09 -30.64
C ASN A 326 1.77 0.36 -29.27
N GLY A 327 1.59 -0.68 -28.45
CA GLY A 327 1.01 -0.59 -27.11
C GLY A 327 -0.51 -0.42 -27.12
N PHE A 328 -1.17 -0.64 -28.26
CA PHE A 328 -2.62 -0.71 -28.35
C PHE A 328 -3.07 -2.17 -28.21
N PRO A 329 -4.25 -2.42 -27.61
CA PRO A 329 -4.83 -3.76 -27.55
C PRO A 329 -4.85 -4.45 -28.92
N GLY A 330 -4.31 -5.66 -29.01
CA GLY A 330 -4.12 -6.42 -30.26
C GLY A 330 -2.79 -6.15 -30.97
N SER A 331 -1.93 -5.28 -30.43
CA SER A 331 -0.60 -4.95 -30.94
C SER A 331 0.36 -4.57 -29.80
N CYS A 332 0.23 -5.28 -28.68
CA CYS A 332 0.96 -5.02 -27.44
C CYS A 332 2.39 -5.54 -27.47
N CYS A 333 2.67 -6.56 -28.28
CA CYS A 333 3.94 -7.29 -28.30
C CYS A 333 4.65 -7.16 -29.65
N ASP A 334 5.98 -7.18 -29.63
CA ASP A 334 6.78 -7.29 -30.85
C ASP A 334 6.65 -8.71 -31.43
N LEU A 335 6.54 -8.82 -32.75
CA LEU A 335 6.50 -10.10 -33.45
C LEU A 335 7.73 -10.24 -34.34
N TYR A 336 8.34 -11.43 -34.30
CA TYR A 336 9.54 -11.76 -35.04
C TYR A 336 9.30 -12.99 -35.93
N SER A 337 9.81 -12.97 -37.15
CA SER A 337 9.75 -14.06 -38.12
C SER A 337 11.13 -14.35 -38.71
N CYS A 338 11.34 -15.56 -39.21
CA CYS A 338 12.52 -15.87 -40.00
C CYS A 338 12.37 -15.34 -41.42
N SER A 339 13.38 -14.66 -41.96
CA SER A 339 13.44 -14.27 -43.36
C SER A 339 14.83 -14.56 -43.95
N ASP A 340 14.86 -14.98 -45.21
CA ASP A 340 16.07 -14.98 -46.01
C ASP A 340 16.49 -13.52 -46.26
N SER A 341 17.78 -13.20 -46.20
CA SER A 341 18.25 -11.82 -46.39
C SER A 341 17.93 -11.33 -47.80
N GLU A 342 17.13 -10.26 -47.92
CA GLU A 342 16.97 -9.54 -49.19
C GLU A 342 18.32 -8.94 -49.59
N GLU A 343 18.76 -9.24 -50.81
CA GLU A 343 19.92 -8.62 -51.48
C GLU A 343 19.78 -7.10 -51.44
N GLU A 344 20.86 -6.40 -51.09
CA GLU A 344 20.92 -4.96 -51.27
C GLU A 344 20.64 -4.62 -52.75
N PRO A 345 19.82 -3.59 -53.03
CA PRO A 345 19.67 -3.12 -54.39
C PRO A 345 21.01 -2.55 -54.87
N HIS A 346 21.70 -3.32 -55.71
CA HIS A 346 22.81 -2.83 -56.50
C HIS A 346 22.30 -1.76 -57.47
N ASP A 347 22.48 -0.49 -57.10
CA ASP A 347 22.34 0.65 -58.00
C ASP A 347 23.36 0.48 -59.14
N SER A 348 22.86 0.40 -60.38
CA SER A 348 23.65 0.19 -61.61
C SER A 348 23.65 1.44 -62.49
#